data_AF-A0A917FHB0-F1
#
_entry.id   AF-A0A917FHB0-F1
#
_cell.length_a   1.000
_cell.length_b   1.000
_cell.length_c   1.000
_cell.angle_alpha   90.00
_cell.angle_beta   90.00
_cell.angle_gamma   90.00
#
_symmetry.space_group_name_H-M   'P 1'
#
loop_
_entity.id
_entity.type
_entity.pdbx_description
1 polymer ?
#
loop_
_entity_poly.entity_id
_entity_poly.type
_entity_poly.pdbx_seq_one_letter_code
_entity_poly.pdbx_strand_id
1 'polypeptide(L)'
;MFINGLASDLTAAFAANMQPEMTESQYIMLRNLFMAVFYQENSTILDVLDLLSDDPKLKLKSLLGNLPTKPLFNYFSEDYLSADAKRTRRTLRGRLNSFLIPKPLYESLCAQSCEIDFREILSQGKYVLVKATTTSLGTYEAVTIGNILHSIFSKYAFERLALNEPAKPFFVYFDEAQYYMSEPVERALTGARKTGVSYTLAHHELGQTGMSPSAQRTLINNANVKIYGSLKWKDMKDGADILGLDDRIALGTVKPGQFYIKAGKERVFLKQFPVRFSIKKGGFGKGFFVNAYAKTEETKAMLKRITKSAPPLMYEKTVEPEISKKSKSFNFNPHGNMPFSL
;
A
#
# COMPACT_ATOMS: atom_id res chain seq x y z
N MET A 1 -10.98 7.87 16.02
CA MET A 1 -9.57 7.42 16.01
C MET A 1 -9.12 6.98 14.61
N PHE A 2 -9.93 6.19 13.89
CA PHE A 2 -9.64 5.69 12.54
C PHE A 2 -9.38 6.80 11.50
N ILE A 3 -10.28 7.79 11.42
CA ILE A 3 -10.22 8.90 10.44
C ILE A 3 -8.90 9.69 10.51
N ASN A 4 -8.43 10.05 11.71
CA ASN A 4 -7.19 10.82 11.89
C ASN A 4 -5.96 10.06 11.42
N GLY A 5 -5.86 8.78 11.80
CA GLY A 5 -4.76 7.94 11.36
C GLY A 5 -4.78 7.74 9.84
N LEU A 6 -5.96 7.52 9.26
CA LEU A 6 -6.08 7.28 7.82
C LEU A 6 -5.80 8.54 7.00
N ALA A 7 -6.32 9.70 7.40
CA ALA A 7 -6.00 10.97 6.73
C ALA A 7 -4.50 11.26 6.75
N SER A 8 -3.83 11.04 7.88
CA SER A 8 -2.38 11.22 7.98
C SER A 8 -1.62 10.22 7.11
N ASP A 9 -2.03 8.95 7.08
CA ASP A 9 -1.37 7.93 6.27
C ASP A 9 -1.54 8.17 4.77
N LEU A 10 -2.74 8.59 4.33
CA LEU A 10 -3.00 8.96 2.94
C LEU A 10 -2.19 10.19 2.52
N THR A 11 -2.14 11.23 3.36
CA THR A 11 -1.26 12.38 3.09
C THR A 11 0.19 11.95 2.95
N ALA A 12 0.68 11.07 3.83
CA ALA A 12 2.04 10.55 3.73
C ALA A 12 2.25 9.70 2.45
N ALA A 13 1.27 8.91 2.03
CA ALA A 13 1.33 8.15 0.79
C ALA A 13 1.44 9.05 -0.45
N PHE A 14 0.70 10.17 -0.47
CA PHE A 14 0.82 11.17 -1.52
C PHE A 14 2.16 11.94 -1.43
N ALA A 15 2.55 12.39 -0.25
CA ALA A 15 3.76 13.18 -0.04
C ALA A 15 5.05 12.41 -0.34
N ALA A 16 5.13 11.12 0.01
CA ALA A 16 6.30 10.29 -0.21
C ALA A 16 6.62 10.09 -1.70
N ASN A 17 5.59 10.17 -2.55
CA ASN A 17 5.68 9.76 -3.93
C ASN A 17 5.61 10.99 -4.87
N MET A 18 4.90 12.07 -4.50
CA MET A 18 4.72 13.23 -5.38
C MET A 18 6.02 14.01 -5.58
N GLN A 19 6.40 14.23 -6.84
CA GLN A 19 7.56 15.05 -7.20
C GLN A 19 7.11 16.35 -7.88
N PRO A 20 7.72 17.52 -7.57
CA PRO A 20 8.72 17.77 -6.50
C PRO A 20 8.17 17.50 -5.10
N GLU A 21 9.01 17.43 -4.08
CA GLU A 21 8.59 17.24 -2.68
C GLU A 21 7.49 18.25 -2.27
N MET A 22 6.54 17.79 -1.45
CA MET A 22 5.50 18.65 -0.93
C MET A 22 6.08 19.64 0.08
N THR A 23 5.62 20.89 0.02
CA THR A 23 5.92 21.86 1.09
C THR A 23 5.12 21.53 2.35
N GLU A 24 5.55 22.03 3.50
CA GLU A 24 4.83 21.87 4.77
C GLU A 24 3.36 22.35 4.65
N SER A 25 3.13 23.50 4.04
CA SER A 25 1.77 24.02 3.82
C SER A 25 0.93 23.12 2.91
N GLN A 26 1.53 22.48 1.90
CA GLN A 26 0.85 21.49 1.04
C GLN A 26 0.47 20.25 1.84
N TYR A 27 1.39 19.73 2.66
CA TYR A 27 1.15 18.58 3.51
C TYR A 27 0.01 18.83 4.50
N ILE A 28 0.08 19.94 5.26
CA ILE A 28 -0.94 20.31 6.26
C ILE A 28 -2.31 20.48 5.60
N MET A 29 -2.37 21.20 4.48
CA MET A 29 -3.63 21.44 3.76
C MET A 29 -4.24 20.13 3.25
N LEU A 30 -3.44 19.26 2.62
CA LEU A 30 -3.93 17.98 2.11
C LEU A 30 -4.44 17.08 3.24
N ARG A 31 -3.74 17.05 4.37
CA ARG A 31 -4.18 16.31 5.57
C ARG A 31 -5.50 16.85 6.10
N ASN A 32 -5.65 18.16 6.21
CA ASN A 32 -6.90 18.78 6.68
C ASN A 32 -8.06 18.53 5.71
N LEU A 33 -7.79 18.49 4.40
CA LEU A 33 -8.79 18.13 3.39
C LEU A 33 -9.26 16.69 3.52
N PHE A 34 -8.34 15.72 3.62
CA PHE A 34 -8.74 14.32 3.86
C PHE A 34 -9.50 14.17 5.18
N MET A 35 -9.03 14.82 6.24
CA MET A 35 -9.73 14.86 7.51
C MET A 35 -11.17 15.32 7.35
N ALA A 36 -11.38 16.47 6.70
CA ALA A 36 -12.70 17.05 6.57
C ALA A 36 -13.64 16.21 5.69
N VAL A 37 -13.12 15.69 4.58
CA VAL A 37 -13.88 14.87 3.64
C VAL A 37 -14.28 13.54 4.26
N PHE A 38 -13.45 12.92 5.10
CA PHE A 38 -13.84 11.68 5.82
C PHE A 38 -14.96 11.85 6.85
N TYR A 39 -15.35 13.07 7.20
CA TYR A 39 -16.57 13.33 7.99
C TYR A 39 -17.81 13.59 7.13
N GLN A 40 -17.69 13.62 5.80
CA GLN A 40 -18.81 13.78 4.88
C GLN A 40 -19.27 12.44 4.33
N GLU A 41 -20.57 12.18 4.41
CA GLU A 41 -21.21 11.06 3.75
C GLU A 41 -21.10 11.13 2.22
N ASN A 42 -20.83 9.97 1.60
CA ASN A 42 -20.75 9.78 0.16
C ASN A 42 -19.75 10.70 -0.53
N SER A 43 -18.68 11.06 0.17
CA SER A 43 -17.66 11.90 -0.41
C SER A 43 -16.59 11.09 -1.15
N THR A 44 -15.96 11.75 -2.13
CA THR A 44 -14.99 11.15 -3.06
C THR A 44 -13.77 12.06 -3.22
N ILE A 45 -12.76 11.62 -3.97
CA ILE A 45 -11.61 12.47 -4.30
C ILE A 45 -12.01 13.71 -5.13
N LEU A 46 -13.14 13.67 -5.84
CA LEU A 46 -13.67 14.83 -6.57
C LEU A 46 -14.03 15.98 -5.62
N ASP A 47 -14.49 15.67 -4.41
CA ASP A 47 -14.80 16.70 -3.41
C ASP A 47 -13.54 17.40 -2.91
N VAL A 48 -12.44 16.65 -2.79
CA VAL A 48 -11.12 17.22 -2.50
C VAL A 48 -10.69 18.16 -3.63
N LEU A 49 -10.86 17.74 -4.89
CA LEU A 49 -10.57 18.60 -6.04
C LEU A 49 -11.42 19.88 -6.01
N ASP A 50 -12.72 19.79 -5.78
CA ASP A 50 -13.64 20.93 -5.72
C ASP A 50 -13.27 21.92 -4.61
N LEU A 51 -12.87 21.41 -3.44
CA LEU A 51 -12.31 22.24 -2.37
C LEU A 51 -10.99 22.90 -2.82
N LEU A 52 -10.16 22.24 -3.62
CA LEU A 52 -8.94 22.84 -4.15
C LEU A 52 -9.15 23.77 -5.36
N SER A 53 -10.39 24.00 -5.80
CA SER A 53 -10.72 24.87 -6.94
C SER A 53 -10.48 26.36 -6.65
N ASP A 54 -10.61 27.20 -7.69
CA ASP A 54 -10.50 28.66 -7.52
C ASP A 54 -11.66 29.25 -6.70
N ASP A 55 -12.84 28.60 -6.67
CA ASP A 55 -13.99 28.99 -5.83
C ASP A 55 -14.53 27.80 -5.00
N PRO A 56 -13.91 27.52 -3.86
CA PRO A 56 -14.30 26.37 -3.03
C PRO A 56 -15.50 26.63 -2.14
N LYS A 57 -16.06 27.84 -2.14
CA LYS A 57 -17.04 28.30 -1.14
C LYS A 57 -18.31 27.46 -1.14
N LEU A 58 -18.78 27.04 -2.32
CA LEU A 58 -19.98 26.22 -2.45
C LEU A 58 -19.80 24.86 -1.75
N LYS A 59 -18.69 24.16 -2.05
CA LYS A 59 -18.41 22.87 -1.41
C LYS A 59 -18.10 23.04 0.07
N LEU A 60 -17.35 24.08 0.44
CA LEU A 60 -17.01 24.38 1.82
C LEU A 60 -18.25 24.61 2.70
N LYS A 61 -19.29 25.28 2.18
CA LYS A 61 -20.54 25.50 2.93
C LYS A 61 -21.20 24.18 3.34
N SER A 62 -21.19 23.17 2.47
CA SER A 62 -21.69 21.83 2.78
C SER A 62 -20.81 21.08 3.78
N LEU A 63 -19.52 21.41 3.84
CA LEU A 63 -18.52 20.73 4.67
C LEU A 63 -18.57 21.16 6.14
N LEU A 64 -18.67 22.48 6.38
CA LEU A 64 -18.45 23.11 7.70
C LEU A 64 -19.34 22.54 8.82
N GLY A 65 -20.57 22.17 8.50
CA GLY A 65 -21.54 21.67 9.47
C GLY A 65 -21.19 20.30 10.08
N ASN A 66 -20.39 19.48 9.38
CA ASN A 66 -20.06 18.13 9.81
C ASN A 66 -18.62 18.01 10.37
N LEU A 67 -17.90 19.13 10.52
CA LEU A 67 -16.53 19.11 11.04
C LEU A 67 -16.53 18.81 12.56
N PRO A 68 -15.70 17.87 13.02
CA PRO A 68 -15.78 17.33 14.38
C PRO A 68 -15.23 18.26 15.47
N THR A 69 -14.40 19.24 15.12
CA THR A 69 -13.62 20.01 16.09
C THR A 69 -13.50 21.48 15.71
N LYS A 70 -13.44 22.35 16.73
CA LYS A 70 -13.31 23.80 16.56
C LYS A 70 -12.02 24.21 15.81
N PRO A 71 -10.83 23.60 16.04
CA PRO A 71 -9.64 23.93 15.27
C PRO A 71 -9.78 23.65 13.77
N LEU A 72 -10.37 22.51 13.39
CA LEU A 72 -10.56 22.17 11.97
C LEU A 72 -11.60 23.10 11.32
N PHE A 73 -12.68 23.43 12.05
CA PHE A 73 -13.65 24.43 11.63
C PHE A 73 -12.98 25.79 11.38
N ASN A 74 -12.22 26.30 12.37
CA ASN A 74 -11.56 27.60 12.28
C ASN A 74 -10.58 27.66 11.10
N TYR A 75 -9.79 26.60 10.91
CA TYR A 75 -8.90 26.47 9.75
C TYR A 75 -9.66 26.66 8.43
N PHE A 76 -10.80 25.99 8.25
CA PHE A 76 -11.57 26.09 7.01
C PHE A 76 -12.34 27.42 6.86
N SER A 77 -12.78 28.04 7.96
CA SER A 77 -13.47 29.33 7.93
C SER A 77 -12.54 30.54 7.74
N GLU A 78 -11.27 30.39 8.12
CA GLU A 78 -10.29 31.49 8.15
C GLU A 78 -9.09 31.16 7.24
N ASP A 79 -8.08 30.46 7.77
CA ASP A 79 -6.78 30.22 7.13
C ASP A 79 -6.88 29.65 5.71
N TYR A 80 -7.81 28.70 5.52
CA TYR A 80 -7.99 27.99 4.27
C TYR A 80 -8.45 28.89 3.13
N LEU A 81 -9.17 29.99 3.41
CA LEU A 81 -9.69 30.91 2.40
C LEU A 81 -8.74 32.10 2.16
N SER A 82 -7.64 32.20 2.90
CA SER A 82 -6.65 33.27 2.74
C SER A 82 -6.06 33.33 1.33
N ALA A 83 -5.55 34.52 0.98
CA ALA A 83 -4.85 34.75 -0.29
C ALA A 83 -3.59 33.87 -0.40
N ASP A 84 -2.86 33.71 0.71
CA ASP A 84 -1.64 32.88 0.76
C ASP A 84 -1.95 31.40 0.51
N ALA A 85 -3.06 30.90 1.06
CA ALA A 85 -3.52 29.53 0.83
C ALA A 85 -3.92 29.27 -0.64
N LYS A 86 -4.26 30.30 -1.42
CA LYS A 86 -4.72 30.15 -2.83
C LYS A 86 -3.67 29.48 -3.71
N ARG A 87 -2.40 29.84 -3.54
CA ARG A 87 -1.29 29.22 -4.29
C ARG A 87 -1.14 27.74 -3.92
N THR A 88 -1.26 27.41 -2.65
CA THR A 88 -1.20 26.03 -2.14
C THR A 88 -2.34 25.19 -2.68
N ARG A 89 -3.59 25.71 -2.66
CA ARG A 89 -4.76 25.04 -3.24
C ARG A 89 -4.56 24.71 -4.71
N ARG A 90 -4.17 25.69 -5.52
CA ARG A 90 -3.92 25.51 -6.95
C ARG A 90 -2.83 24.47 -7.23
N THR A 91 -1.74 24.51 -6.46
CA THR A 91 -0.63 23.56 -6.63
C THR A 91 -1.05 22.13 -6.28
N LEU A 92 -1.76 21.94 -5.16
CA LEU A 92 -2.30 20.64 -4.78
C LEU A 92 -3.33 20.14 -5.80
N ARG A 93 -4.20 21.01 -6.32
CA ARG A 93 -5.16 20.64 -7.38
C ARG A 93 -4.45 20.13 -8.62
N GLY A 94 -3.40 20.82 -9.07
CA GLY A 94 -2.61 20.39 -10.22
C GLY A 94 -1.97 19.02 -10.01
N ARG A 95 -1.40 18.77 -8.83
CA ARG A 95 -0.80 17.48 -8.47
C ARG A 95 -1.83 16.35 -8.42
N LEU A 96 -2.98 16.56 -7.78
CA LEU A 96 -4.05 15.55 -7.71
C LEU A 96 -4.68 15.30 -9.09
N ASN A 97 -4.88 16.33 -9.91
CA ASN A 97 -5.32 16.15 -11.29
C ASN A 97 -4.31 15.31 -12.08
N SER A 98 -3.00 15.57 -11.93
CA SER A 98 -1.95 14.78 -12.58
C SER A 98 -2.01 13.31 -12.17
N PHE A 99 -2.18 13.04 -10.87
CA PHE A 99 -2.32 11.69 -10.32
C PHE A 99 -3.53 10.94 -10.90
N LEU A 100 -4.60 11.67 -11.24
CA LEU A 100 -5.85 11.12 -11.78
C LEU A 100 -5.87 11.05 -13.33
N ILE A 101 -4.80 11.44 -14.03
CA ILE A 101 -4.75 11.33 -15.50
C ILE A 101 -4.91 9.89 -16.00
N PRO A 102 -4.28 8.86 -15.40
CA PRO A 102 -4.45 7.49 -15.86
C PRO A 102 -5.90 7.04 -15.71
N LYS A 103 -6.54 6.69 -16.84
CA LYS A 103 -7.95 6.29 -16.90
C LYS A 103 -8.36 5.27 -15.84
N PRO A 104 -7.59 4.18 -15.58
CA PRO A 104 -7.97 3.21 -14.55
C PRO A 104 -8.05 3.81 -13.13
N LEU A 105 -7.22 4.81 -12.82
CA LEU A 105 -7.26 5.48 -11.52
C LEU A 105 -8.44 6.43 -11.42
N TYR A 106 -8.68 7.20 -12.47
CA TYR A 106 -9.85 8.08 -12.52
C TYR A 106 -11.14 7.29 -12.33
N GLU A 107 -11.32 6.21 -13.09
CA GLU A 107 -12.52 5.38 -13.00
C GLU A 107 -12.68 4.69 -11.64
N SER A 108 -11.57 4.31 -10.99
CA SER A 108 -11.61 3.67 -9.68
C SER A 108 -11.88 4.67 -8.55
N LEU A 109 -11.13 5.77 -8.49
CA LEU A 109 -11.13 6.72 -7.36
C LEU A 109 -12.24 7.77 -7.42
N CYS A 110 -12.78 8.02 -8.61
CA CYS A 110 -13.87 8.97 -8.81
C CYS A 110 -15.24 8.27 -8.96
N ALA A 111 -15.31 6.97 -8.69
CA ALA A 111 -16.56 6.23 -8.68
C ALA A 111 -17.48 6.76 -7.56
N GLN A 112 -18.78 6.85 -7.84
CA GLN A 112 -19.78 7.29 -6.85
C GLN A 112 -20.02 6.27 -5.73
N SER A 113 -19.61 5.02 -5.93
CA SER A 113 -19.76 3.94 -4.97
C SER A 113 -18.53 3.05 -4.98
N CYS A 114 -17.99 2.77 -3.80
CA CYS A 114 -16.99 1.73 -3.64
C CYS A 114 -17.71 0.38 -3.49
N GLU A 115 -17.50 -0.53 -4.44
CA GLU A 115 -18.01 -1.90 -4.35
C GLU A 115 -17.13 -2.81 -3.49
N ILE A 116 -15.98 -2.30 -3.03
CA ILE A 116 -14.97 -3.07 -2.31
C ILE A 116 -15.09 -2.81 -0.80
N ASP A 117 -15.51 -3.83 -0.06
CA ASP A 117 -15.43 -3.83 1.39
C ASP A 117 -14.10 -4.44 1.87
N PHE A 118 -13.15 -3.56 2.20
CA PHE A 118 -11.83 -3.96 2.71
C PHE A 118 -11.90 -4.65 4.08
N ARG A 119 -12.90 -4.33 4.91
CA ARG A 119 -13.13 -4.99 6.20
C ARG A 119 -13.63 -6.42 6.00
N GLU A 120 -14.56 -6.60 5.06
CA GLU A 120 -15.04 -7.93 4.66
C GLU A 120 -13.89 -8.78 4.11
N ILE A 121 -13.09 -8.22 3.19
CA ILE A 121 -11.91 -8.90 2.63
C ILE A 121 -10.98 -9.41 3.73
N LEU A 122 -10.68 -8.55 4.70
CA LEU A 122 -9.78 -8.87 5.80
C LEU A 122 -10.36 -9.90 6.78
N SER A 123 -11.66 -9.81 7.09
CA SER A 123 -12.34 -10.74 8.03
C SER A 123 -12.54 -12.14 7.44
N GLN A 124 -12.81 -12.22 6.14
CA GLN A 124 -12.98 -13.48 5.40
C GLN A 124 -11.65 -14.14 5.00
N GLY A 125 -10.52 -13.42 5.11
CA GLY A 125 -9.22 -13.95 4.72
C GLY A 125 -9.07 -14.10 3.21
N LYS A 126 -9.68 -13.21 2.44
CA LYS A 126 -9.59 -13.17 0.97
C LYS A 126 -8.17 -12.78 0.54
N TYR A 127 -7.79 -13.21 -0.66
CA TYR A 127 -6.54 -12.78 -1.31
C TYR A 127 -6.78 -11.52 -2.12
N VAL A 128 -5.87 -10.57 -2.02
CA VAL A 128 -5.92 -9.31 -2.78
C VAL A 128 -4.68 -9.23 -3.64
N LEU A 129 -4.86 -9.28 -4.96
CA LEU A 129 -3.79 -9.09 -5.92
C LEU A 129 -3.91 -7.70 -6.53
N VAL A 130 -2.95 -6.84 -6.24
CA VAL A 130 -2.91 -5.48 -6.78
C VAL A 130 -1.98 -5.47 -7.99
N LYS A 131 -2.55 -5.39 -9.18
CA LYS A 131 -1.78 -5.20 -10.41
C LYS A 131 -1.51 -3.71 -10.64
N ALA A 132 -0.48 -3.19 -9.98
CA ALA A 132 -0.03 -1.81 -10.16
C ALA A 132 1.14 -1.76 -11.16
N THR A 133 0.85 -1.91 -12.46
CA THR A 133 1.91 -1.86 -13.49
C THR A 133 2.29 -0.42 -13.83
N THR A 134 3.59 -0.12 -13.71
CA THR A 134 4.15 1.21 -14.05
C THR A 134 3.87 1.63 -15.49
N THR A 135 3.71 0.68 -16.40
CA THR A 135 3.39 0.93 -17.82
C THR A 135 1.97 1.46 -18.05
N SER A 136 1.01 1.08 -17.20
CA SER A 136 -0.40 1.50 -17.35
C SER A 136 -0.78 2.67 -16.46
N LEU A 137 -0.19 2.74 -15.27
CA LEU A 137 -0.52 3.77 -14.27
C LEU A 137 0.50 4.90 -14.21
N GLY A 138 1.75 4.64 -14.60
CA GLY A 138 2.87 5.47 -14.17
C GLY A 138 3.46 4.95 -12.85
N THR A 139 4.77 5.16 -12.66
CA THR A 139 5.50 4.67 -11.48
C THR A 139 5.00 5.33 -10.21
N TYR A 140 4.84 6.65 -10.23
CA TYR A 140 4.41 7.45 -9.09
C TYR A 140 3.02 7.01 -8.60
N GLU A 141 2.09 6.84 -9.54
CA GLU A 141 0.71 6.55 -9.28
C GLU A 141 0.52 5.12 -8.78
N ALA A 142 1.19 4.15 -9.42
CA ALA A 142 1.19 2.75 -9.01
C ALA A 142 1.64 2.57 -7.55
N VAL A 143 2.73 3.24 -7.17
CA VAL A 143 3.30 3.17 -5.82
C VAL A 143 2.38 3.86 -4.80
N THR A 144 1.84 5.03 -5.16
CA THR A 144 0.90 5.76 -4.29
C THR A 144 -0.34 4.92 -3.99
N ILE A 145 -0.92 4.26 -4.99
CA ILE A 145 -2.06 3.36 -4.79
C ILE A 145 -1.70 2.17 -3.89
N GLY A 146 -0.52 1.58 -4.07
CA GLY A 146 -0.04 0.51 -3.18
C GLY A 146 0.03 0.97 -1.72
N ASN A 147 0.56 2.17 -1.47
CA ASN A 147 0.65 2.75 -0.12
C ASN A 147 -0.74 3.11 0.46
N ILE A 148 -1.67 3.59 -0.37
CA ILE A 148 -3.05 3.87 0.02
C ILE A 148 -3.74 2.56 0.46
N LEU A 149 -3.71 1.53 -0.38
CA LEU A 149 -4.31 0.23 -0.08
C LEU A 149 -3.70 -0.39 1.17
N HIS A 150 -2.36 -0.35 1.30
CA HIS A 150 -1.67 -0.79 2.50
C HIS A 150 -2.15 -0.07 3.75
N SER A 151 -2.30 1.25 3.68
CA SER A 151 -2.76 2.07 4.81
C SER A 151 -4.17 1.66 5.24
N ILE A 152 -5.08 1.45 4.29
CA ILE A 152 -6.44 0.98 4.56
C ILE A 152 -6.42 -0.39 5.26
N PHE A 153 -5.74 -1.39 4.68
CA PHE A 153 -5.65 -2.73 5.27
C PHE A 153 -5.00 -2.70 6.65
N SER A 154 -3.94 -1.92 6.82
CA SER A 154 -3.25 -1.77 8.10
C SER A 154 -4.18 -1.18 9.16
N LYS A 155 -4.97 -0.14 8.82
CA LYS A 155 -5.94 0.43 9.76
C LYS A 155 -7.02 -0.55 10.17
N TYR A 156 -7.61 -1.29 9.24
CA TYR A 156 -8.58 -2.33 9.59
C TYR A 156 -7.94 -3.45 10.42
N ALA A 157 -6.67 -3.80 10.16
CA ALA A 157 -5.95 -4.75 11.00
C ALA A 157 -5.76 -4.25 12.44
N PHE A 158 -5.44 -2.97 12.62
CA PHE A 158 -5.37 -2.34 13.95
C PHE A 158 -6.76 -2.25 14.62
N GLU A 159 -7.81 -1.96 13.86
CA GLU A 159 -9.17 -1.86 14.40
C GLU A 159 -9.67 -3.20 14.97
N ARG A 160 -9.37 -4.32 14.29
CA ARG A 160 -9.69 -5.68 14.82
C ARG A 160 -9.11 -5.91 16.22
N LEU A 161 -7.90 -5.42 16.48
CA LEU A 161 -7.30 -5.51 17.82
C LEU A 161 -8.09 -4.73 18.86
N ALA A 162 -8.53 -3.52 18.52
CA ALA A 162 -9.30 -2.68 19.43
C ALA A 162 -10.68 -3.29 19.77
N LEU A 163 -11.23 -4.09 18.84
CA LEU A 163 -12.50 -4.78 18.99
C LEU A 163 -12.37 -6.19 19.62
N ASN A 164 -11.16 -6.61 20.02
CA ASN A 164 -10.86 -7.96 20.52
C ASN A 164 -11.32 -9.09 19.58
N GLU A 165 -11.39 -8.82 18.27
CA GLU A 165 -11.68 -9.86 17.28
C GLU A 165 -10.45 -10.78 17.12
N PRO A 166 -10.65 -12.09 16.89
CA PRO A 166 -9.53 -13.00 16.67
C PRO A 166 -8.71 -12.53 15.46
N ALA A 167 -7.47 -12.12 15.71
CA ALA A 167 -6.56 -11.60 14.70
C ALA A 167 -6.12 -12.73 13.77
N LYS A 168 -6.92 -13.02 12.74
CA LYS A 168 -6.49 -13.88 11.64
C LYS A 168 -5.26 -13.25 10.97
N PRO A 169 -4.17 -14.01 10.80
CA PRO A 169 -2.97 -13.50 10.16
C PRO A 169 -3.27 -12.95 8.76
N PHE A 170 -2.78 -11.75 8.47
CA PHE A 170 -2.83 -11.14 7.15
C PHE A 170 -1.41 -10.98 6.61
N PHE A 171 -1.16 -11.42 5.39
CA PHE A 171 0.18 -11.44 4.79
C PHE A 171 0.26 -10.38 3.69
N VAL A 172 1.17 -9.44 3.87
CA VAL A 172 1.48 -8.38 2.90
C VAL A 172 2.75 -8.77 2.16
N TYR A 173 2.69 -8.74 0.83
CA TYR A 173 3.82 -8.99 -0.04
C TYR A 173 4.09 -7.74 -0.87
N PHE A 174 5.28 -7.16 -0.69
CA PHE A 174 5.78 -6.11 -1.57
C PHE A 174 6.92 -6.66 -2.40
N ASP A 175 6.65 -6.78 -3.70
CA ASP A 175 7.71 -6.88 -4.69
C ASP A 175 8.30 -5.49 -4.90
N GLU A 176 9.61 -5.40 -5.09
CA GLU A 176 10.33 -4.13 -5.19
C GLU A 176 10.00 -3.16 -4.02
N ALA A 177 10.08 -3.69 -2.80
CA ALA A 177 9.67 -3.04 -1.56
C ALA A 177 10.25 -1.62 -1.39
N GLN A 178 11.42 -1.32 -1.97
CA GLN A 178 12.02 0.02 -1.94
C GLN A 178 11.05 1.13 -2.37
N TYR A 179 10.15 0.85 -3.32
CA TYR A 179 9.19 1.84 -3.77
C TYR A 179 8.07 2.09 -2.74
N TYR A 180 7.69 1.08 -1.96
CA TYR A 180 6.54 1.15 -1.07
C TYR A 180 6.90 1.52 0.39
N MET A 181 8.18 1.72 0.70
CA MET A 181 8.64 2.03 2.07
C MET A 181 8.35 3.49 2.48
N SER A 182 7.07 3.81 2.60
CA SER A 182 6.58 5.07 3.16
C SER A 182 6.57 5.05 4.69
N GLU A 183 6.49 6.24 5.32
CA GLU A 183 6.43 6.35 6.79
C GLU A 183 5.29 5.51 7.42
N PRO A 184 4.06 5.45 6.87
CA PRO A 184 3.02 4.54 7.36
C PRO A 184 3.41 3.07 7.31
N VAL A 185 4.11 2.63 6.26
CA VAL A 185 4.61 1.26 6.12
C VAL A 185 5.67 0.97 7.16
N GLU A 186 6.62 1.89 7.39
CA GLU A 186 7.64 1.77 8.45
C GLU A 186 7.01 1.62 9.84
N ARG A 187 6.00 2.45 10.15
CA ARG A 187 5.25 2.36 11.41
C ARG A 187 4.50 1.03 11.52
N ALA A 188 3.86 0.58 10.44
CA ALA A 188 3.10 -0.66 10.42
C ALA A 188 4.01 -1.89 10.59
N LEU A 189 5.21 -1.88 10.00
CA LEU A 189 6.23 -2.92 10.20
C LEU A 189 6.67 -3.03 11.66
N THR A 190 6.90 -1.89 12.32
CA THR A 190 7.29 -1.84 13.73
C THR A 190 6.17 -2.35 14.65
N GLY A 191 4.90 -2.13 14.28
CA GLY A 191 3.72 -2.61 15.01
C GLY A 191 3.21 -4.00 14.62
N ALA A 192 3.75 -4.60 13.56
CA ALA A 192 3.20 -5.77 12.86
C ALA A 192 2.92 -6.98 13.77
N ARG A 193 3.81 -7.23 14.75
CA ARG A 193 3.69 -8.35 15.70
C ARG A 193 2.41 -8.30 16.52
N LYS A 194 1.89 -7.10 16.81
CA LYS A 194 0.69 -6.92 17.61
C LYS A 194 -0.58 -7.08 16.78
N THR A 195 -0.55 -6.76 15.49
CA THR A 195 -1.71 -6.67 14.59
C THR A 195 -2.03 -7.95 13.84
N GLY A 196 -1.22 -8.99 14.00
CA GLY A 196 -1.33 -10.20 13.18
C GLY A 196 -1.04 -9.94 11.70
N VAL A 197 -0.36 -8.84 11.36
CA VAL A 197 0.09 -8.57 10.00
C VAL A 197 1.52 -9.09 9.85
N SER A 198 1.76 -9.87 8.80
CA SER A 198 3.07 -10.39 8.44
C SER A 198 3.50 -9.76 7.12
N TYR A 199 4.79 -9.43 7.00
CA TYR A 199 5.33 -8.76 5.83
C TYR A 199 6.41 -9.62 5.18
N THR A 200 6.33 -9.73 3.85
CA THR A 200 7.40 -10.24 3.00
C THR A 200 7.80 -9.13 2.05
N LEU A 201 9.04 -8.68 2.16
CA LEU A 201 9.57 -7.53 1.42
C LEU A 201 10.73 -8.02 0.55
N ALA A 202 10.65 -7.83 -0.76
CA ALA A 202 11.72 -8.16 -1.70
C ALA A 202 12.33 -6.87 -2.27
N HIS A 203 13.67 -6.74 -2.26
CA HIS A 203 14.39 -5.60 -2.83
C HIS A 203 15.78 -6.02 -3.29
N HIS A 204 16.37 -5.28 -4.24
CA HIS A 204 17.66 -5.64 -4.87
C HIS A 204 18.89 -5.01 -4.22
N GLU A 205 18.73 -3.87 -3.56
CA GLU A 205 19.86 -3.08 -3.06
C GLU A 205 19.76 -2.91 -1.54
N LEU A 206 20.89 -3.04 -0.84
CA LEU A 206 21.00 -2.71 0.59
C LEU A 206 21.41 -1.24 0.79
N GLY A 207 22.08 -0.66 -0.20
CA GLY A 207 22.55 0.72 -0.19
C GLY A 207 21.44 1.77 -0.26
N GLN A 208 21.80 3.03 -0.01
CA GLN A 208 20.89 4.20 0.10
C GLN A 208 20.08 4.53 -1.18
N THR A 209 20.25 3.77 -2.26
CA THR A 209 19.62 3.99 -3.54
C THR A 209 18.19 3.45 -3.53
N GLY A 210 17.25 4.30 -3.14
CA GLY A 210 15.81 4.05 -3.28
C GLY A 210 15.03 3.86 -1.97
N MET A 211 15.70 3.84 -0.81
CA MET A 211 15.03 3.85 0.49
C MET A 211 15.70 4.85 1.43
N SER A 212 14.90 5.47 2.31
CA SER A 212 15.45 6.33 3.36
C SER A 212 16.32 5.52 4.34
N PRO A 213 17.32 6.13 5.00
CA PRO A 213 18.09 5.46 6.05
C PRO A 213 17.20 4.92 7.19
N SER A 214 16.08 5.58 7.47
CA SER A 214 15.07 5.10 8.43
C SER A 214 14.41 3.82 7.95
N ALA A 215 13.92 3.80 6.71
CA ALA A 215 13.26 2.64 6.11
C ALA A 215 14.16 1.40 6.12
N GLN A 216 15.44 1.57 5.75
CA GLN A 216 16.41 0.48 5.77
C GLN A 216 16.62 -0.09 7.16
N ARG A 217 16.79 0.79 8.16
CA ARG A 217 16.95 0.39 9.56
C ARG A 217 15.70 -0.34 10.06
N THR A 218 14.52 0.17 9.74
CA THR A 218 13.24 -0.44 10.09
C THR A 218 13.11 -1.84 9.49
N LEU A 219 13.46 -2.01 8.21
CA LEU A 219 13.42 -3.31 7.52
C LEU A 219 14.37 -4.31 8.18
N ILE A 220 15.64 -3.94 8.36
CA ILE A 220 16.67 -4.82 8.92
C ILE A 220 16.33 -5.23 10.36
N ASN A 221 15.86 -4.30 11.18
CA ASN A 221 15.62 -4.56 12.61
C ASN A 221 14.32 -5.34 12.86
N ASN A 222 13.28 -5.14 12.05
CA ASN A 222 11.99 -5.81 12.26
C ASN A 222 11.86 -7.13 11.50
N ALA A 223 12.66 -7.36 10.44
CA ALA A 223 12.67 -8.62 9.72
C ALA A 223 13.29 -9.74 10.56
N ASN A 224 12.47 -10.68 11.02
CA ASN A 224 12.93 -11.87 11.74
C ASN A 224 13.62 -12.87 10.81
N VAL A 225 13.13 -13.00 9.57
CA VAL A 225 13.72 -13.87 8.55
C VAL A 225 14.37 -13.00 7.49
N LYS A 226 15.62 -13.33 7.16
CA LYS A 226 16.44 -12.62 6.17
C LYS A 226 16.92 -13.62 5.14
N ILE A 227 16.70 -13.32 3.87
CA ILE A 227 17.03 -14.17 2.73
C ILE A 227 17.84 -13.33 1.75
N TYR A 228 19.09 -13.71 1.52
CA TYR A 228 20.03 -12.95 0.71
C TYR A 228 20.51 -13.82 -0.45
N GLY A 229 20.32 -13.31 -1.67
CA GLY A 229 20.89 -13.86 -2.89
C GLY A 229 22.30 -13.32 -3.13
N SER A 230 22.68 -13.24 -4.40
CA SER A 230 23.92 -12.57 -4.80
C SER A 230 23.79 -11.05 -4.65
N LEU A 231 24.82 -10.41 -4.08
CA LEU A 231 24.90 -8.96 -3.94
C LEU A 231 26.04 -8.37 -4.78
N LYS A 232 25.92 -7.08 -5.11
CA LYS A 232 27.02 -6.30 -5.69
C LYS A 232 28.08 -6.00 -4.63
N TRP A 233 29.32 -5.79 -5.05
CA TRP A 233 30.49 -5.59 -4.17
C TRP A 233 30.29 -4.54 -3.08
N LYS A 234 29.54 -3.47 -3.37
CA LYS A 234 29.25 -2.38 -2.42
C LYS A 234 28.42 -2.83 -1.22
N ASP A 235 27.54 -3.81 -1.42
CA ASP A 235 26.56 -4.24 -0.41
C ASP A 235 26.99 -5.55 0.28
N MET A 236 28.03 -6.23 -0.23
CA MET A 236 28.47 -7.53 0.29
C MET A 236 28.86 -7.49 1.77
N LYS A 237 29.63 -6.45 2.15
CA LYS A 237 30.09 -6.29 3.54
C LYS A 237 28.91 -6.12 4.49
N ASP A 238 28.00 -5.20 4.17
CA ASP A 238 26.84 -4.91 5.01
C ASP A 238 25.92 -6.13 5.09
N GLY A 239 25.69 -6.81 3.97
CA GLY A 239 24.92 -8.05 3.94
C GLY A 239 25.55 -9.17 4.79
N ALA A 240 26.87 -9.34 4.72
CA ALA A 240 27.59 -10.33 5.52
C ALA A 240 27.51 -10.00 7.01
N ASP A 241 27.70 -8.73 7.38
CA ASP A 241 27.60 -8.26 8.77
C ASP A 241 26.16 -8.45 9.31
N ILE A 242 25.13 -8.15 8.51
CA ILE A 242 23.71 -8.38 8.89
C ILE A 242 23.41 -9.87 9.13
N LEU A 243 23.93 -10.74 8.26
CA LEU A 243 23.77 -12.18 8.40
C LEU A 243 24.66 -12.74 9.53
N GLY A 244 25.78 -12.10 9.84
CA GLY A 244 26.79 -12.65 10.74
C GLY A 244 27.62 -13.73 10.06
N LEU A 245 27.99 -13.50 8.79
CA LEU A 245 28.94 -14.33 8.05
C LEU A 245 30.36 -13.82 8.29
N ASP A 246 31.29 -14.73 8.60
CA ASP A 246 32.71 -14.38 8.75
C ASP A 246 33.34 -13.97 7.40
N ASP A 247 32.93 -14.64 6.32
CA ASP A 247 33.37 -14.34 4.97
C ASP A 247 32.54 -13.20 4.34
N ARG A 248 33.18 -12.04 4.21
CA ARG A 248 32.59 -10.82 3.64
C ARG A 248 32.42 -10.85 2.12
N ILE A 249 33.04 -11.79 1.41
CA ILE A 249 32.86 -11.95 -0.05
C ILE A 249 31.89 -13.09 -0.40
N ALA A 250 31.42 -13.84 0.59
CA ALA A 250 30.51 -14.98 0.39
C ALA A 250 29.23 -14.61 -0.39
N LEU A 251 28.69 -13.41 -0.18
CA LEU A 251 27.50 -12.93 -0.89
C LEU A 251 27.76 -12.58 -2.36
N GLY A 252 29.02 -12.44 -2.78
CA GLY A 252 29.40 -12.25 -4.17
C GLY A 252 29.51 -13.53 -4.99
N THR A 253 29.63 -14.68 -4.33
CA THR A 253 29.84 -15.98 -4.99
C THR A 253 28.57 -16.83 -5.06
N VAL A 254 27.46 -16.33 -4.50
CA VAL A 254 26.15 -16.98 -4.51
C VAL A 254 25.65 -17.15 -5.95
N LYS A 255 25.32 -18.38 -6.33
CA LYS A 255 24.80 -18.69 -7.66
C LYS A 255 23.28 -18.45 -7.72
N PRO A 256 22.69 -18.24 -8.91
CA PRO A 256 21.24 -18.21 -9.06
C PRO A 256 20.56 -19.41 -8.39
N GLY A 257 19.50 -19.14 -7.61
CA GLY A 257 18.79 -20.15 -6.81
C GLY A 257 19.42 -20.50 -5.48
N GLN A 258 20.64 -20.03 -5.19
CA GLN A 258 21.22 -20.15 -3.86
C GLN A 258 20.87 -18.92 -3.05
N PHE A 259 20.54 -19.13 -1.78
CA PHE A 259 20.28 -18.05 -0.85
C PHE A 259 20.84 -18.38 0.51
N TYR A 260 21.48 -17.40 1.15
CA TYR A 260 21.74 -17.45 2.57
C TYR A 260 20.46 -17.09 3.32
N ILE A 261 20.11 -17.90 4.31
CA ILE A 261 18.90 -17.72 5.12
C ILE A 261 19.30 -17.62 6.58
N LYS A 262 18.75 -16.62 7.25
CA LYS A 262 18.85 -16.42 8.70
C LYS A 262 17.46 -16.21 9.28
N ALA A 263 17.11 -17.00 10.30
CA ALA A 263 15.88 -16.84 11.07
C ALA A 263 16.22 -16.50 12.52
N GLY A 264 15.85 -15.30 12.97
CA GLY A 264 16.10 -14.83 14.32
C GLY A 264 17.58 -14.87 14.70
N LYS A 265 17.89 -15.60 15.77
CA LYS A 265 19.26 -15.80 16.30
C LYS A 265 19.92 -17.09 15.82
N GLU A 266 19.28 -17.83 14.92
CA GLU A 266 19.81 -19.10 14.42
C GLU A 266 21.04 -18.89 13.53
N ARG A 267 21.81 -19.97 13.34
CA ARG A 267 22.94 -19.97 12.42
C ARG A 267 22.47 -19.76 11.00
N VAL A 268 23.25 -19.00 10.24
CA VAL A 268 23.03 -18.81 8.81
C VAL A 268 23.31 -20.12 8.08
N PHE A 269 22.46 -20.46 7.12
CA PHE A 269 22.68 -21.59 6.23
C PHE A 269 22.47 -21.20 4.77
N LEU A 270 23.23 -21.85 3.88
CA LEU A 270 23.07 -21.71 2.44
C LEU A 270 22.06 -22.76 1.95
N LYS A 271 20.99 -22.32 1.29
CA LYS A 271 19.98 -23.21 0.70
C LYS A 271 19.93 -23.05 -0.81
N GLN A 272 20.01 -24.17 -1.53
CA GLN A 272 19.74 -24.23 -2.96
C GLN A 272 18.25 -24.46 -3.18
N PHE A 273 17.62 -23.57 -3.92
CA PHE A 273 16.29 -23.73 -4.46
C PHE A 273 16.37 -24.17 -5.93
N PRO A 274 15.42 -24.99 -6.40
CA PRO A 274 15.40 -25.41 -7.79
C PRO A 274 15.21 -24.20 -8.72
N VAL A 275 16.22 -23.88 -9.52
CA VAL A 275 16.17 -22.82 -10.55
C VAL A 275 15.43 -23.34 -11.76
N ARG A 276 14.12 -23.51 -11.66
CA ARG A 276 13.27 -23.86 -12.80
C ARG A 276 12.57 -22.65 -13.43
N PHE A 277 12.86 -21.44 -12.94
CA PHE A 277 12.33 -20.17 -13.43
C PHE A 277 13.25 -19.42 -14.40
N SER A 278 14.17 -20.12 -15.07
CA SER A 278 14.87 -19.53 -16.22
C SER A 278 13.84 -19.23 -17.32
N ILE A 279 13.39 -17.98 -17.37
CA ILE A 279 12.64 -17.47 -18.52
C ILE A 279 13.65 -17.42 -19.66
N LYS A 280 13.63 -18.41 -20.56
CA LYS A 280 14.37 -18.33 -21.82
C LYS A 280 13.87 -17.08 -22.55
N LYS A 281 14.79 -16.24 -23.03
CA LYS A 281 14.54 -14.92 -23.68
C LYS A 281 13.48 -14.87 -24.80
N GLY A 282 12.94 -16.01 -25.26
CA GLY A 282 11.92 -16.10 -26.30
C GLY A 282 10.54 -16.61 -25.87
N GLY A 283 10.25 -16.74 -24.56
CA GLY A 283 9.05 -17.41 -24.06
C GLY A 283 8.09 -16.53 -23.26
N PHE A 284 7.64 -15.39 -23.80
CA PHE A 284 6.49 -14.68 -23.21
C PHE A 284 5.21 -15.39 -23.65
N GLY A 285 4.76 -16.38 -22.86
CA GLY A 285 3.52 -17.12 -23.08
C GLY A 285 2.89 -17.58 -21.76
N LYS A 286 1.56 -17.46 -21.67
CA LYS A 286 0.71 -17.86 -20.53
C LYS A 286 0.99 -19.33 -20.13
N GLY A 287 1.78 -19.58 -19.09
CA GLY A 287 1.85 -20.93 -18.50
C GLY A 287 3.14 -21.36 -17.79
N PHE A 288 4.23 -20.59 -17.85
CA PHE A 288 5.51 -21.07 -17.31
C PHE A 288 5.67 -20.98 -15.77
N PHE A 289 4.91 -20.11 -15.09
CA PHE A 289 5.08 -19.89 -13.65
C PHE A 289 4.63 -21.05 -12.76
N VAL A 290 3.70 -21.90 -13.23
CA VAL A 290 3.10 -22.95 -12.39
C VAL A 290 3.88 -24.27 -12.42
N ASN A 291 4.65 -24.54 -13.48
CA ASN A 291 5.17 -25.90 -13.74
C ASN A 291 6.53 -26.22 -13.11
N ALA A 292 7.28 -25.22 -12.69
CA ALA A 292 8.63 -25.36 -12.15
C ALA A 292 8.63 -25.98 -10.73
N TYR A 293 7.79 -25.43 -9.85
CA TYR A 293 7.72 -25.78 -8.42
C TYR A 293 6.74 -26.92 -8.13
N ALA A 294 5.69 -27.11 -8.93
CA ALA A 294 4.65 -28.13 -8.71
C ALA A 294 5.13 -29.60 -8.71
N LYS A 295 6.42 -29.86 -8.95
CA LYS A 295 7.00 -31.21 -9.00
C LYS A 295 7.81 -31.61 -7.76
N THR A 296 8.12 -30.71 -6.83
CA THR A 296 8.78 -31.12 -5.58
C THR A 296 7.75 -31.70 -4.61
N GLU A 297 8.11 -32.72 -3.83
CA GLU A 297 7.20 -33.33 -2.85
C GLU A 297 6.71 -32.30 -1.82
N GLU A 298 7.57 -31.36 -1.42
CA GLU A 298 7.23 -30.22 -0.56
C GLU A 298 6.15 -29.32 -1.17
N THR A 299 6.29 -28.95 -2.45
CA THR A 299 5.29 -28.10 -3.13
C THR A 299 4.02 -28.87 -3.41
N LYS A 300 4.09 -30.16 -3.77
CA LYS A 300 2.90 -31.00 -3.92
C LYS A 300 2.13 -31.10 -2.59
N ALA A 301 2.83 -31.26 -1.47
CA ALA A 301 2.22 -31.27 -0.14
C ALA A 301 1.60 -29.90 0.22
N MET A 302 2.27 -28.79 -0.11
CA MET A 302 1.74 -27.44 0.06
C MET A 302 0.51 -27.19 -0.82
N LEU A 303 0.58 -27.49 -2.12
CA LEU A 303 -0.54 -27.36 -3.06
C LEU A 303 -1.73 -28.21 -2.62
N LYS A 304 -1.49 -29.45 -2.18
CA LYS A 304 -2.54 -30.36 -1.68
C LYS A 304 -3.21 -29.84 -0.40
N ARG A 305 -2.50 -29.03 0.41
CA ARG A 305 -3.07 -28.29 1.55
C ARG A 305 -3.90 -27.08 1.08
N ILE A 306 -3.41 -26.33 0.08
CA ILE A 306 -4.10 -25.15 -0.49
C ILE A 306 -5.36 -25.55 -1.27
N THR A 307 -5.36 -26.69 -1.97
CA THR A 307 -6.53 -27.19 -2.73
C THR A 307 -7.59 -27.85 -1.85
N LYS A 308 -7.29 -28.12 -0.57
CA LYS A 308 -8.29 -28.62 0.40
C LYS A 308 -9.18 -27.51 0.95
N SER A 309 -8.72 -26.26 0.93
CA SER A 309 -9.61 -25.10 1.07
C SER A 309 -10.38 -24.90 -0.23
N ALA A 310 -11.67 -24.58 -0.13
CA ALA A 310 -12.45 -24.17 -1.28
C ALA A 310 -11.67 -23.10 -2.06
N PRO A 311 -11.64 -23.16 -3.41
CA PRO A 311 -10.96 -22.13 -4.19
C PRO A 311 -11.48 -20.76 -3.72
N PRO A 312 -10.61 -19.79 -3.41
CA PRO A 312 -11.06 -18.47 -3.05
C PRO A 312 -11.94 -17.96 -4.21
N LEU A 313 -13.09 -17.37 -3.88
CA LEU A 313 -13.91 -16.65 -4.85
C LEU A 313 -13.02 -15.60 -5.51
N MET A 314 -12.58 -15.87 -6.74
CA MET A 314 -11.81 -14.94 -7.55
C MET A 314 -12.78 -13.86 -8.02
N TYR A 315 -12.72 -12.70 -7.40
CA TYR A 315 -13.45 -11.53 -7.87
C TYR A 315 -12.59 -10.85 -8.95
N GLU A 316 -12.78 -11.27 -10.20
CA GLU A 316 -12.17 -10.64 -11.37
C GLU A 316 -13.23 -9.75 -12.03
N LYS A 317 -13.18 -8.43 -11.77
CA LYS A 317 -14.06 -7.48 -12.45
C LYS A 317 -13.26 -6.75 -13.53
N THR A 318 -13.41 -7.21 -14.77
CA THR A 318 -13.02 -6.43 -15.95
C THR A 318 -14.09 -5.36 -16.14
N VAL A 319 -13.71 -4.09 -16.09
CA VAL A 319 -14.65 -2.98 -16.34
C VAL A 319 -14.93 -2.96 -17.85
N GLU A 320 -15.92 -3.71 -18.30
CA GLU A 320 -16.57 -3.44 -19.59
C GLU A 320 -17.61 -2.32 -19.40
N PRO A 321 -17.70 -1.35 -20.31
CA PRO A 321 -18.60 -0.22 -20.17
C PRO A 321 -20.02 -0.64 -20.55
N GLU A 322 -20.82 -1.11 -19.60
CA GLU A 322 -22.26 -1.30 -19.82
C GLU A 322 -23.05 0.00 -19.57
N ILE A 323 -23.68 0.48 -20.64
CA ILE A 323 -24.63 1.58 -20.64
C ILE A 323 -26.02 1.06 -20.22
N SER A 324 -26.39 1.40 -18.98
CA SER A 324 -27.73 1.73 -18.49
C SER A 324 -28.73 0.65 -18.00
N LYS A 325 -29.46 1.12 -16.97
CA LYS A 325 -30.88 0.95 -16.62
C LYS A 325 -31.27 -0.11 -15.56
N LYS A 326 -31.70 0.49 -14.45
CA LYS A 326 -32.65 0.06 -13.39
C LYS A 326 -32.04 -0.30 -12.04
N SER A 327 -32.38 0.58 -11.11
CA SER A 327 -32.25 0.54 -9.66
C SER A 327 -32.66 -0.79 -9.02
N LYS A 328 -31.79 -1.28 -8.13
CA LYS A 328 -32.21 -1.73 -6.80
C LYS A 328 -31.23 -1.17 -5.77
N SER A 329 -31.75 -0.30 -4.91
CA SER A 329 -31.09 0.22 -3.73
C SER A 329 -30.76 -0.90 -2.76
N PHE A 330 -29.49 -1.10 -2.43
CA PHE A 330 -29.08 -1.87 -1.27
C PHE A 330 -28.64 -0.91 -0.18
N ASN A 331 -29.44 -0.84 0.88
CA ASN A 331 -29.10 -0.15 2.12
C ASN A 331 -27.98 -0.90 2.83
N PHE A 332 -26.84 -0.24 3.01
CA PHE A 332 -25.87 -0.60 4.03
C PHE A 332 -25.80 0.57 5.02
N ASN A 333 -26.49 0.42 6.14
CA ASN A 333 -26.23 1.19 7.34
C ASN A 333 -25.97 0.22 8.48
N PRO A 334 -24.70 -0.13 8.77
CA PRO A 334 -24.31 -0.64 10.06
C PRO A 334 -23.64 0.51 10.80
N HIS A 335 -24.28 1.01 11.86
CA HIS A 335 -23.78 2.13 12.65
C HIS A 335 -22.25 2.11 12.86
N GLY A 336 -21.59 3.09 12.22
CA GLY A 336 -20.30 3.65 12.58
C GLY A 336 -19.05 2.94 12.08
N ASN A 337 -18.66 3.14 10.81
CA ASN A 337 -17.29 3.53 10.43
C ASN A 337 -17.13 3.77 8.91
N MET A 338 -16.70 5.00 8.59
CA MET A 338 -16.34 5.58 7.28
C MET A 338 -17.50 5.86 6.29
N PRO A 339 -17.86 7.14 6.09
CA PRO A 339 -18.78 7.59 5.05
C PRO A 339 -18.13 7.79 3.66
N PHE A 340 -16.87 7.38 3.49
CA PHE A 340 -16.03 7.67 2.32
C PHE A 340 -15.85 6.43 1.43
N SER A 341 -16.19 6.55 0.15
CA SER A 341 -15.84 5.57 -0.87
C SER A 341 -14.52 6.01 -1.53
N LEU A 342 -13.45 5.22 -1.36
CA LEU A 342 -12.22 5.33 -2.15
C LEU A 342 -12.36 4.62 -3.48
#